data_AF-A0A6J8BAB9-F1
#
_entry.id   AF-A0A6J8BAB9-F1
#
_cell.length_a   1.000
_cell.length_b   1.000
_cell.length_c   1.000
_cell.angle_alpha   90.00
_cell.angle_beta   90.00
_cell.angle_gamma   90.00
#
_symmetry.space_group_name_H-M   'P 1'
#
loop_
_entity.id
_entity.type
_entity.pdbx_description
1 polymer ?
#
loop_
_entity_poly.entity_id
_entity_poly.type
_entity_poly.pdbx_seq_one_letter_code
_entity_poly.pdbx_strand_id
1 'polypeptide(L)'
;MESNERSEIHSELPKYPHCAIICGQTGCGKTEFVLDLLEKEYSGVFKHIVILCPTIQWNKAYKNREWIGDVRKPKTKNLIIVNPIVKEEEKLQELLRMFFKKYATCPTLYIIDDCSATKELTKKKDMLSELAFSGRHAEQSVWVISQRYNSVFKRLKRTNKMVVHVLHKR
;
A
#
# COMPACT_ATOMS: atom_id res chain seq x y z
N MET A 1 14.78 -35.56 4.61
CA MET A 1 13.40 -35.10 4.33
C MET A 1 13.16 -33.91 5.23
N GLU A 2 13.56 -32.73 4.76
CA GLU A 2 13.40 -31.48 5.52
C GLU A 2 11.97 -30.96 5.35
N SER A 3 11.32 -30.77 6.50
CA SER A 3 9.99 -30.21 6.65
C SER A 3 9.94 -28.79 6.10
N ASN A 4 8.98 -28.59 5.20
CA ASN A 4 8.62 -27.36 4.54
C ASN A 4 8.01 -26.38 5.57
N GLU A 5 8.80 -25.45 6.10
CA GLU A 5 8.28 -24.31 6.88
C GLU A 5 7.50 -23.37 5.94
N ARG A 6 6.24 -23.71 5.70
CA ARG A 6 5.24 -22.68 5.41
C ARG A 6 5.00 -21.95 6.72
N SER A 7 5.36 -20.68 6.79
CA SER A 7 4.84 -19.81 7.84
C SER A 7 3.33 -19.67 7.63
N GLU A 8 2.58 -20.51 8.33
CA GLU A 8 1.14 -20.39 8.50
C GLU A 8 0.84 -19.08 9.25
N ILE A 9 0.31 -18.08 8.54
CA ILE A 9 -0.33 -16.94 9.18
C ILE A 9 -1.75 -17.37 9.56
N HIS A 10 -1.88 -18.17 10.64
CA HIS A 10 -3.18 -18.49 11.27
C HIS A 10 -3.45 -17.55 12.45
N SER A 11 -3.45 -16.25 12.18
CA SER A 11 -4.18 -15.25 12.96
C SER A 11 -4.97 -14.40 11.97
N GLU A 12 -6.25 -14.15 12.25
CA GLU A 12 -7.13 -13.41 11.35
C GLU A 12 -6.46 -12.10 10.89
N LEU A 13 -6.42 -11.88 9.58
CA LEU A 13 -5.83 -10.67 9.00
C LEU A 13 -6.54 -9.42 9.57
N PRO A 14 -5.81 -8.39 10.04
CA PRO A 14 -6.39 -7.28 10.78
C PRO A 14 -7.38 -6.49 9.92
N LYS A 15 -8.66 -6.44 10.33
CA LYS A 15 -9.71 -5.66 9.63
C LYS A 15 -9.89 -4.25 10.17
N TYR A 16 -9.24 -3.92 11.28
CA TYR A 16 -9.19 -2.57 11.86
C TYR A 16 -8.06 -1.73 11.21
N PRO A 17 -8.06 -0.41 11.38
CA PRO A 17 -7.02 0.47 10.87
C PRO A 17 -5.59 0.01 11.23
N HIS A 18 -4.76 -0.27 10.24
CA HIS A 18 -3.43 -0.84 10.46
C HIS A 18 -2.39 -0.42 9.41
N CYS A 19 -1.13 -0.71 9.72
CA CYS A 19 -0.01 -0.50 8.82
C CYS A 19 0.57 -1.84 8.39
N ALA A 20 0.89 -1.95 7.10
CA ALA A 20 1.55 -3.12 6.53
C ALA A 20 2.76 -2.75 5.68
N ILE A 21 3.79 -3.59 5.74
CA ILE A 21 4.89 -3.58 4.76
C ILE A 21 4.85 -4.90 3.99
N ILE A 22 4.77 -4.79 2.67
CA ILE A 22 4.89 -5.91 1.75
C ILE A 22 6.21 -5.74 1.00
N CYS A 23 7.14 -6.68 1.17
CA CYS A 23 8.45 -6.56 0.56
C CYS A 23 8.97 -7.85 -0.09
N GLY A 24 9.88 -7.71 -1.05
CA GLY A 24 10.34 -8.80 -1.91
C GLY A 24 10.96 -8.26 -3.21
N GLN A 25 11.77 -9.06 -3.89
CA GLN A 25 12.55 -8.61 -5.07
C GLN A 25 11.68 -8.06 -6.22
N THR A 26 12.27 -7.32 -7.16
CA THR A 26 11.57 -6.85 -8.36
C THR A 26 10.96 -8.04 -9.11
N GLY A 27 9.72 -7.87 -9.60
CA GLY A 27 9.02 -8.92 -10.35
C GLY A 27 8.48 -10.07 -9.50
N CYS A 28 8.63 -10.09 -8.17
CA CYS A 28 8.13 -11.21 -7.35
C CYS A 28 6.62 -11.26 -7.07
N GLY A 29 5.81 -10.49 -7.82
CA GLY A 29 4.36 -10.54 -7.68
C GLY A 29 3.80 -9.81 -6.45
N LYS A 30 4.55 -8.92 -5.78
CA LYS A 30 4.05 -8.17 -4.60
C LYS A 30 2.73 -7.43 -4.86
N THR A 31 2.67 -6.70 -5.97
CA THR A 31 1.48 -5.95 -6.35
C THR A 31 0.32 -6.91 -6.62
N GLU A 32 0.56 -8.03 -7.30
CA GLU A 32 -0.47 -9.06 -7.52
C GLU A 32 -0.97 -9.66 -6.22
N PHE A 33 -0.06 -10.02 -5.31
CA PHE A 33 -0.39 -10.53 -3.97
C PHE A 33 -1.25 -9.55 -3.17
N VAL A 34 -0.91 -8.25 -3.18
CA VAL A 34 -1.70 -7.23 -2.50
C VAL A 34 -3.09 -7.11 -3.13
N LEU A 35 -3.19 -7.13 -4.47
CA LEU A 35 -4.46 -7.06 -5.16
C LEU A 35 -5.34 -8.30 -4.89
N ASP A 36 -4.74 -9.50 -4.81
CA ASP A 36 -5.45 -10.74 -4.42
C ASP A 36 -5.98 -10.65 -2.99
N LEU A 37 -5.21 -10.09 -2.06
CA LEU A 37 -5.66 -9.85 -0.68
C LEU A 37 -6.85 -8.88 -0.65
N LEU A 38 -6.83 -7.82 -1.46
CA LEU A 38 -7.94 -6.86 -1.52
C LEU A 38 -9.21 -7.46 -2.10
N GLU A 39 -9.07 -8.31 -3.11
CA GLU A 39 -10.20 -8.95 -3.79
C GLU A 39 -10.85 -10.04 -2.93
N LYS A 40 -10.07 -10.74 -2.11
CA LYS A 40 -10.53 -11.86 -1.29
C LYS A 40 -10.72 -11.44 0.15
N GLU A 41 -9.61 -11.36 0.89
CA GLU A 41 -9.61 -11.21 2.34
C GLU A 41 -10.12 -9.83 2.79
N TYR A 42 -9.84 -8.78 2.03
CA TYR A 42 -10.17 -7.40 2.40
C TYR A 42 -11.34 -6.82 1.61
N SER A 43 -12.13 -7.67 0.95
CA SER A 43 -13.32 -7.24 0.23
C SER A 43 -14.30 -6.57 1.20
N GLY A 44 -14.71 -5.34 0.88
CA GLY A 44 -15.63 -4.54 1.69
C GLY A 44 -15.05 -3.97 2.99
N VAL A 45 -13.79 -4.25 3.35
CA VAL A 45 -13.16 -3.75 4.60
C VAL A 45 -12.89 -2.25 4.52
N PHE A 46 -12.39 -1.78 3.37
CA PHE A 46 -12.09 -0.37 3.15
C PHE A 46 -13.19 0.26 2.30
N LYS A 47 -13.77 1.36 2.81
CA LYS A 47 -14.71 2.19 2.05
C LYS A 47 -14.00 2.90 0.90
N HIS A 48 -12.75 3.31 1.10
CA HIS A 48 -11.93 3.97 0.08
C HIS A 48 -10.56 3.31 -0.04
N ILE A 49 -10.05 3.19 -1.27
CA ILE A 49 -8.69 2.74 -1.56
C ILE A 49 -8.00 3.81 -2.40
N VAL A 50 -6.86 4.32 -1.90
CA VAL A 50 -6.03 5.31 -2.57
C VAL A 50 -4.69 4.67 -2.92
N ILE A 51 -4.40 4.52 -4.20
CA ILE A 51 -3.17 3.93 -4.72
C ILE A 51 -2.28 5.05 -5.25
N LEU A 52 -1.10 5.18 -4.67
CA LEU A 52 -0.06 6.13 -5.05
C LEU A 52 1.08 5.34 -5.67
N CYS A 53 1.17 5.37 -7.00
CA CYS A 53 2.13 4.57 -7.75
C CYS A 53 2.69 5.35 -8.95
N PRO A 54 3.99 5.73 -8.95
CA PRO A 54 4.59 6.49 -10.04
C PRO A 54 4.57 5.75 -11.38
N THR A 55 4.67 4.43 -11.32
CA THR A 55 4.78 3.54 -12.47
C THR A 55 3.43 2.92 -12.87
N ILE A 56 2.30 3.45 -12.36
CA ILE A 56 0.96 2.89 -12.59
C ILE A 56 0.65 2.66 -14.08
N GLN A 57 1.09 3.55 -14.96
CA GLN A 57 0.83 3.44 -16.39
C GLN A 57 1.53 2.26 -17.05
N TRP A 58 2.51 1.64 -16.38
CA TRP A 58 3.29 0.51 -16.88
C TRP A 58 3.03 -0.77 -16.08
N ASN A 59 2.39 -0.66 -14.91
CA ASN A 59 2.19 -1.77 -14.00
C ASN A 59 0.99 -2.64 -14.45
N LYS A 60 1.31 -3.78 -15.08
CA LYS A 60 0.33 -4.74 -15.60
C LYS A 60 -0.56 -5.35 -14.51
N ALA A 61 -0.05 -5.51 -13.28
CA ALA A 61 -0.82 -6.10 -12.19
C ALA A 61 -2.10 -5.32 -11.92
N TYR A 62 -2.06 -3.98 -11.93
CA TYR A 62 -3.27 -3.15 -11.79
C TYR A 62 -4.16 -3.20 -13.04
N LYS A 63 -3.56 -3.12 -14.25
CA LYS A 63 -4.32 -3.11 -15.52
C LYS A 63 -5.08 -4.40 -15.78
N ASN A 64 -4.60 -5.52 -15.25
CA ASN A 64 -5.20 -6.84 -15.44
C ASN A 64 -6.34 -7.12 -14.45
N ARG A 65 -6.62 -6.25 -13.48
CA ARG A 65 -7.71 -6.44 -12.52
C ARG A 65 -9.03 -5.90 -13.05
N GLU A 66 -10.00 -6.78 -13.19
CA GLU A 66 -11.32 -6.42 -13.70
C GLU A 66 -12.03 -5.39 -12.82
N TRP A 67 -11.93 -5.51 -11.49
CA TRP A 67 -12.57 -4.60 -10.54
C TRP A 67 -11.96 -3.19 -10.53
N ILE A 68 -10.74 -3.04 -11.04
CA ILE A 68 -10.09 -1.75 -11.26
C ILE A 68 -10.58 -1.15 -12.59
N GLY A 69 -10.54 -1.93 -13.67
CA GLY A 69 -10.81 -1.45 -15.02
C GLY A 69 -9.71 -0.50 -15.52
N ASP A 70 -10.08 0.66 -16.06
CA ASP A 70 -9.10 1.64 -16.54
C ASP A 70 -8.42 2.34 -15.34
N VAL A 71 -7.10 2.18 -15.19
CA VAL A 71 -6.33 2.84 -14.12
C VAL A 71 -6.40 4.37 -14.16
N ARG A 72 -6.71 4.99 -15.31
CA ARG A 72 -6.92 6.44 -15.45
C ARG A 72 -8.33 6.87 -15.02
N LYS A 73 -9.29 5.95 -15.08
CA LYS A 73 -10.68 6.15 -14.69
C LYS A 73 -11.24 4.86 -14.09
N PRO A 74 -10.89 4.54 -12.83
CA PRO A 74 -11.29 3.28 -12.23
C PRO A 74 -12.80 3.07 -12.25
N LYS A 75 -13.25 1.82 -12.38
CA LYS A 75 -14.68 1.48 -12.47
C LYS A 75 -15.48 1.96 -11.25
N THR A 76 -14.86 1.93 -10.08
CA THR A 76 -15.52 2.30 -8.82
C THR A 76 -15.07 3.68 -8.35
N LYS A 77 -16.02 4.50 -7.88
CA LYS A 77 -15.72 5.86 -7.36
C LYS A 77 -14.90 5.85 -6.06
N ASN A 78 -14.87 4.70 -5.39
CA ASN A 78 -14.17 4.50 -4.12
C ASN A 78 -12.69 4.12 -4.30
N LEU A 79 -12.26 3.84 -5.53
CA LEU A 79 -10.89 3.57 -5.90
C LEU A 79 -10.27 4.80 -6.57
N ILE A 80 -9.21 5.32 -5.98
CA ILE A 80 -8.45 6.46 -6.49
C ILE A 80 -7.05 5.98 -6.79
N ILE A 81 -6.58 6.20 -8.01
CA ILE A 81 -5.23 5.83 -8.44
C ILE A 81 -4.53 7.06 -8.98
N VAL A 82 -3.37 7.39 -8.43
CA VAL A 82 -2.65 8.62 -8.73
C VAL A 82 -1.16 8.33 -8.90
N ASN A 83 -0.57 8.91 -9.95
CA ASN A 83 0.88 9.05 -10.05
C ASN A 83 1.30 10.23 -9.15
N PRO A 84 2.08 10.00 -8.08
CA PRO A 84 2.49 11.08 -7.17
C PRO A 84 3.63 11.94 -7.74
N ILE A 85 4.05 11.74 -8.99
CA ILE A 85 5.00 12.58 -9.70
C ILE A 85 4.23 13.36 -10.77
N VAL A 86 4.17 14.68 -10.62
CA VAL A 86 3.44 15.58 -11.52
C VAL A 86 4.41 16.63 -12.04
N LYS A 87 4.58 16.72 -13.37
CA LYS A 87 5.53 17.64 -14.00
C LYS A 87 6.93 17.57 -13.36
N GLU A 88 7.42 16.34 -13.16
CA GLU A 88 8.73 16.05 -12.54
C GLU A 88 8.86 16.41 -11.04
N GLU A 89 7.81 16.94 -10.41
CA GLU A 89 7.79 17.21 -8.98
C GLU A 89 7.18 16.04 -8.18
N GLU A 90 7.87 15.62 -7.11
CA GLU A 90 7.34 14.64 -6.16
C GLU A 90 6.28 15.29 -5.26
N LYS A 91 5.03 14.82 -5.37
CA LYS A 91 3.85 15.34 -4.64
C LYS A 91 3.28 14.35 -3.63
N LEU A 92 4.00 13.27 -3.34
CA LEU A 92 3.53 12.17 -2.47
C LEU A 92 2.99 12.68 -1.13
N GLN A 93 3.75 13.52 -0.43
CA GLN A 93 3.33 14.04 0.88
C GLN A 93 2.10 14.95 0.80
N GLU A 94 2.02 15.79 -0.22
CA GLU A 94 0.89 16.69 -0.44
C GLU A 94 -0.39 15.90 -0.72
N LEU A 95 -0.31 14.90 -1.60
CA LEU A 95 -1.43 14.01 -1.92
C LEU A 95 -1.89 13.22 -0.69
N LEU A 96 -0.95 12.69 0.10
CA LEU A 96 -1.28 12.01 1.35
C LEU A 96 -1.99 12.97 2.34
N ARG A 97 -1.53 14.22 2.49
CA ARG A 97 -2.20 15.24 3.33
C ARG A 97 -3.63 15.50 2.86
N MET A 98 -3.78 15.69 1.55
CA MET A 98 -5.07 16.01 0.93
C MET A 98 -6.07 14.86 1.15
N PHE A 99 -5.68 13.62 0.83
CA PHE A 99 -6.56 12.47 0.99
C PHE A 99 -6.82 12.12 2.45
N PHE A 100 -5.80 12.24 3.33
CA PHE A 100 -5.97 12.06 4.78
C PHE A 100 -7.11 12.92 5.31
N LYS A 101 -7.11 14.22 4.95
CA LYS A 101 -8.17 15.16 5.35
C LYS A 101 -9.50 14.84 4.69
N LYS A 102 -9.49 14.53 3.38
CA LYS A 102 -10.71 14.25 2.60
C LYS A 102 -11.48 13.05 3.14
N TYR A 103 -10.77 12.01 3.57
CA TYR A 103 -11.34 10.76 4.05
C TYR A 103 -11.12 10.54 5.54
N ALA A 104 -11.00 11.61 6.32
CA ALA A 104 -10.97 11.51 7.77
C ALA A 104 -12.24 10.78 8.27
N THR A 105 -12.07 9.93 9.29
CA THR A 105 -13.16 9.15 9.92
C THR A 105 -13.92 8.23 8.94
N CYS A 106 -13.27 7.81 7.85
CA CYS A 106 -13.80 6.83 6.92
C CYS A 106 -12.76 5.71 6.74
N PRO A 107 -13.17 4.42 6.74
CA PRO A 107 -12.25 3.31 6.54
C PRO A 107 -11.52 3.43 5.20
N THR A 108 -10.25 3.85 5.23
CA THR A 108 -9.49 4.22 4.04
C THR A 108 -8.14 3.53 4.03
N LEU A 109 -7.80 2.88 2.93
CA LEU A 109 -6.48 2.30 2.71
C LEU A 109 -5.66 3.15 1.74
N TYR A 110 -4.44 3.50 2.16
CA TYR A 110 -3.40 4.07 1.32
C TYR A 110 -2.41 2.99 0.89
N ILE A 111 -2.27 2.75 -0.41
CA ILE A 111 -1.26 1.85 -0.96
C ILE A 111 -0.18 2.71 -1.61
N ILE A 112 1.05 2.54 -1.13
CA ILE A 112 2.23 3.24 -1.64
C ILE A 112 3.08 2.19 -2.33
N ASP A 113 3.05 2.22 -3.65
CA ASP A 113 3.68 1.21 -4.50
C ASP A 113 4.74 1.86 -5.38
N ASP A 114 5.90 1.22 -5.47
CA ASP A 114 7.04 1.66 -6.28
C ASP A 114 7.52 3.10 -6.03
N CYS A 115 7.25 3.65 -4.83
CA CYS A 115 7.72 4.97 -4.43
C CYS A 115 9.13 4.97 -3.83
N SER A 116 9.86 3.84 -3.82
CA SER A 116 11.15 3.71 -3.12
C SER A 116 12.26 4.63 -3.66
N ALA A 117 12.14 5.09 -4.90
CA ALA A 117 13.07 6.06 -5.49
C ALA A 117 12.76 7.50 -5.08
N THR A 118 11.58 7.77 -4.50
CA THR A 118 11.17 9.13 -4.13
C THR A 118 11.90 9.59 -2.87
N LYS A 119 12.44 10.80 -2.91
CA LYS A 119 13.09 11.43 -1.75
C LYS A 119 12.07 11.73 -0.65
N GLU A 120 10.80 11.90 -1.01
CA GLU A 120 9.68 12.12 -0.09
C GLU A 120 9.49 11.03 0.99
N LEU A 121 9.90 9.78 0.76
CA LEU A 121 9.78 8.69 1.77
C LEU A 121 10.80 8.79 2.91
N THR A 122 11.79 9.69 2.82
CA THR A 122 12.90 9.80 3.78
C THR A 122 12.84 11.05 4.65
N LYS A 123 11.86 11.94 4.43
CA LYS A 123 11.78 13.24 5.12
C LYS A 123 11.33 13.08 6.57
N LYS A 124 11.99 13.80 7.49
CA LYS A 124 11.83 13.73 8.97
C LYS A 124 10.41 14.03 9.53
N LYS A 125 9.51 14.63 8.75
CA LYS A 125 8.11 14.96 9.10
C LYS A 125 7.17 14.59 7.95
N ASP A 126 7.14 13.32 7.60
CA ASP A 126 6.26 12.81 6.55
C ASP A 126 4.85 12.48 7.09
N MET A 127 3.84 12.69 6.26
CA MET A 127 2.48 12.20 6.51
C MET A 127 2.40 10.70 6.68
N LEU A 128 3.40 9.98 6.21
CA LEU A 128 3.49 8.54 6.41
C LEU A 128 3.69 8.19 7.87
N SER A 129 4.53 8.94 8.58
CA SER A 129 4.60 8.83 10.03
C SER A 129 3.26 9.16 10.66
N GLU A 130 2.61 10.24 10.23
CA GLU A 130 1.30 10.62 10.77
C GLU A 130 0.25 9.51 10.57
N LEU A 131 0.08 9.00 9.35
CA LEU A 131 -0.74 7.83 9.05
C LEU A 131 -0.38 6.61 9.91
N ALA A 132 0.91 6.38 10.16
CA ALA A 132 1.38 5.24 10.93
C ALA A 132 1.07 5.32 12.44
N PHE A 133 0.99 6.54 12.99
CA PHE A 133 0.72 6.77 14.42
C PHE A 133 -0.74 7.15 14.70
N SER A 134 -1.27 8.16 13.99
CA SER A 134 -2.59 8.73 14.21
C SER A 134 -3.67 8.15 13.28
N GLY A 135 -3.28 7.52 12.17
CA GLY A 135 -4.24 6.96 11.20
C GLY A 135 -5.24 6.01 11.84
N ARG A 136 -4.85 5.28 12.90
CA ARG A 136 -5.76 4.40 13.65
C ARG A 136 -6.98 5.12 14.22
N HIS A 137 -6.80 6.33 14.75
CA HIS A 137 -7.89 7.13 15.30
C HIS A 137 -8.76 7.78 14.21
N ALA A 138 -8.26 7.85 12.98
CA ALA A 138 -8.94 8.45 11.84
C ALA A 138 -9.54 7.41 10.87
N GLU A 139 -9.54 6.13 11.24
CA GLU A 139 -9.95 5.00 10.38
C GLU A 139 -9.08 4.78 9.12
N GLN A 140 -7.79 5.08 9.21
CA GLN A 140 -6.88 5.07 8.08
C GLN A 140 -5.78 4.01 8.21
N SER A 141 -5.61 3.24 7.15
CA SER A 141 -4.60 2.20 7.00
C SER A 141 -3.58 2.57 5.93
N VAL A 142 -2.33 2.16 6.11
CA VAL A 142 -1.27 2.41 5.11
C VAL A 142 -0.48 1.14 4.82
N TRP A 143 -0.43 0.76 3.55
CA TRP A 143 0.34 -0.38 3.05
C TRP A 143 1.45 0.12 2.15
N VAL A 144 2.69 -0.24 2.48
CA VAL A 144 3.86 0.11 1.67
C VAL A 144 4.37 -1.14 0.97
N ILE A 145 4.41 -1.08 -0.36
CA ILE A 145 4.98 -2.13 -1.21
C ILE A 145 6.39 -1.69 -1.60
N SER A 146 7.40 -2.48 -1.26
CA SER A 146 8.80 -2.10 -1.49
C SER A 146 9.70 -3.27 -1.88
N GLN A 147 10.76 -3.02 -2.63
CA GLN A 147 11.73 -4.06 -2.97
C GLN A 147 12.57 -4.49 -1.77
N ARG A 148 12.91 -3.53 -0.88
CA ARG A 148 13.78 -3.76 0.27
C ARG A 148 13.05 -3.33 1.53
N TYR A 149 13.06 -4.17 2.56
CA TYR A 149 12.57 -3.75 3.88
C TYR A 149 13.33 -2.51 4.38
N ASN A 150 14.64 -2.42 4.10
CA ASN A 150 15.48 -1.30 4.52
C ASN A 150 15.17 0.05 3.87
N SER A 151 14.55 0.08 2.69
CA SER A 151 14.09 1.33 2.08
C SER A 151 12.82 1.88 2.73
N VAL A 152 12.14 1.11 3.57
CA VAL A 152 10.97 1.60 4.30
C VAL A 152 11.39 2.36 5.56
N PHE A 153 10.72 3.49 5.81
CA PHE A 153 11.03 4.40 6.91
C PHE A 153 11.01 3.71 8.28
N LYS A 154 11.99 4.03 9.13
CA LYS A 154 12.20 3.40 10.45
C LYS A 154 10.97 3.43 11.36
N ARG A 155 10.13 4.48 11.28
CA ARG A 155 8.96 4.60 12.16
C ARG A 155 7.84 3.65 11.77
N LEU A 156 7.57 3.48 10.48
CA LEU A 156 6.57 2.54 10.01
C LEU A 156 6.91 1.11 10.49
N LYS A 157 8.18 0.72 10.39
CA LYS A 157 8.69 -0.56 10.91
C LYS A 157 8.34 -0.83 12.38
N ARG A 158 8.27 0.21 13.22
CA ARG A 158 7.99 0.08 14.66
C ARG A 158 6.50 0.02 14.97
N THR A 159 5.64 0.56 14.12
CA THR A 159 4.18 0.60 14.32
C THR A 159 3.42 -0.43 13.50
N ASN A 160 4.09 -1.11 12.57
CA ASN A 160 3.48 -2.11 11.71
C ASN A 160 2.85 -3.25 12.50
N LYS A 161 1.68 -3.67 12.00
CA LYS A 161 0.96 -4.85 12.50
C LYS A 161 1.14 -6.04 11.58
N MET A 162 1.56 -5.81 10.32
CA MET A 162 1.79 -6.87 9.34
C MET A 162 3.08 -6.60 8.55
N VAL A 163 3.95 -7.59 8.47
CA VAL A 163 5.11 -7.60 7.56
C VAL A 163 5.03 -8.87 6.74
N VAL A 164 4.95 -8.73 5.42
CA VAL A 164 4.90 -9.87 4.49
C VAL A 164 6.14 -9.84 3.60
N HIS A 165 6.85 -10.97 3.57
CA HIS A 165 7.93 -11.22 2.63
C HIS A 165 7.41 -12.08 1.48
N VAL A 166 7.27 -11.51 0.29
CA VAL A 166 6.85 -12.23 -0.91
C VAL A 166 8.10 -12.77 -1.60
N LEU A 167 8.30 -14.09 -1.48
CA LEU A 167 9.36 -14.83 -2.16
C LEU A 167 8.84 -15.36 -3.49
N HIS A 168 9.68 -15.31 -4.54
CA HIS A 168 9.35 -15.91 -5.83
C HIS A 168 9.19 -17.42 -5.63
N LYS A 169 8.05 -18.00 -6.02
CA LYS A 169 7.99 -19.43 -6.28
C LYS A 169 8.73 -19.67 -7.59
N ARG A 170 9.79 -20.49 -7.53
CA ARG A 170 10.42 -21.06 -8.71
C ARG A 170 9.44 -22.01 -9.40
#